data_AF-C5MIQ0-F1
#
_entry.id   AF-C5MIQ0-F1
#
_cell.length_a   1.000
_cell.length_b   1.000
_cell.length_c   1.000
_cell.angle_alpha   90.00
_cell.angle_beta   90.00
_cell.angle_gamma   90.00
#
_symmetry.space_group_name_H-M   'P 1'
#
loop_
_entity.id
_entity.type
_entity.pdbx_description
1 polymer ?
#
loop_
_entity_poly.entity_id
_entity_poly.type
_entity_poly.pdbx_seq_one_letter_code
_entity_poly.pdbx_strand_id
1 'polypeptide(L)'
;MARCISWPSIPQGDIRHHLDKFQPENFEKNLPALKALYKYAHDVKNTSLESLALSWILKISGSKNFRGIDQVTRILPIPSGSTKKRVESNLGSLIELTDDDLDAIDKIFKDHPITGLRYNKDLEGTLFQ
;
A
#
# COMPACT_ATOMS: atom_id res chain seq x y z
N MET A 1 -4.04 17.40 1.47
CA MET A 1 -2.91 16.86 2.26
C MET A 1 -3.37 15.64 3.02
N ALA A 2 -2.91 14.45 2.64
CA ALA A 2 -3.03 13.30 3.52
C ALA A 2 -2.33 13.68 4.84
N ARG A 3 -3.02 13.60 5.98
CA ARG A 3 -2.36 13.73 7.28
C ARG A 3 -1.36 12.59 7.35
N CYS A 4 -0.09 12.86 7.04
CA CYS A 4 0.99 11.95 7.37
C CYS A 4 0.95 11.82 8.88
N ILE A 5 0.46 10.67 9.32
CA ILE A 5 0.46 10.23 10.71
C ILE A 5 1.91 10.39 11.16
N SER A 6 2.17 11.08 12.26
CA SER A 6 3.48 11.00 12.91
C SER A 6 3.34 9.93 13.99
N TRP A 7 4.41 9.20 14.30
CA TRP A 7 4.34 8.13 15.29
C TRP A 7 3.75 8.55 16.67
N PRO A 8 3.88 9.80 17.18
CA PRO A 8 3.16 10.19 18.40
C PRO A 8 1.64 10.37 18.22
N SER A 9 1.08 10.32 17.01
CA SER A 9 -0.33 10.61 16.75
C SER A 9 -1.24 9.38 16.73
N ILE A 10 -0.74 8.17 17.04
CA ILE A 10 -1.57 6.97 17.11
C ILE A 10 -2.28 6.91 18.48
N PRO A 11 -3.63 6.90 18.54
CA PRO A 11 -4.37 6.87 19.80
C PRO A 11 -4.02 5.66 20.68
N GLN A 12 -4.10 5.84 22.01
CA GLN A 12 -3.98 4.73 22.94
C GLN A 12 -5.08 3.68 22.68
N GLY A 13 -4.72 2.39 22.71
CA GLY A 13 -5.64 1.28 22.43
C GLY A 13 -5.83 0.95 20.94
N ASP A 14 -5.20 1.69 20.04
CA ASP A 14 -5.19 1.36 18.61
C ASP A 14 -4.30 0.13 18.33
N ILE A 15 -4.80 -0.81 17.52
CA ILE A 15 -4.10 -2.06 17.19
C ILE A 15 -2.71 -1.84 16.56
N ARG A 16 -2.47 -0.67 15.94
CA ARG A 16 -1.20 -0.34 15.31
C ARG A 16 -0.04 -0.26 16.30
N HIS A 17 -0.31 -0.06 17.60
CA HIS A 17 0.70 -0.19 18.65
C HIS A 17 1.27 -1.61 18.78
N HIS A 18 0.59 -2.62 18.22
CA HIS A 18 1.04 -4.02 18.22
C HIS A 18 1.58 -4.47 16.87
N LEU A 19 1.65 -3.57 15.87
CA LEU A 19 2.13 -3.88 14.53
C LEU A 19 3.55 -3.35 14.33
N ASP A 20 4.45 -4.23 13.91
CA ASP A 20 5.89 -3.94 13.80
C ASP A 20 6.17 -2.73 12.88
N LYS A 21 5.51 -2.67 11.72
CA LYS A 21 5.70 -1.58 10.72
C LYS A 21 5.37 -0.19 11.25
N PHE A 22 4.56 -0.14 12.30
CA PHE A 22 4.15 1.10 12.90
C PHE A 22 5.04 1.47 14.09
N GLN A 23 5.81 0.57 14.71
CA GLN A 23 6.73 0.91 15.81
C GLN A 23 7.67 2.08 15.45
N PRO A 24 8.11 2.92 16.41
CA PRO A 24 8.72 4.22 16.12
C PRO A 24 9.85 4.13 15.09
N GLU A 25 10.76 3.18 15.31
CA GLU A 25 11.92 2.95 14.47
C GLU A 25 11.54 2.52 13.04
N ASN A 26 10.58 1.59 12.91
CA ASN A 26 10.13 1.12 11.60
C ASN A 26 9.29 2.18 10.88
N PHE A 27 8.47 2.93 11.61
CA PHE A 27 7.64 3.99 11.04
C PHE A 27 8.50 5.06 10.38
N GLU A 28 9.56 5.52 11.06
CA GLU A 28 10.49 6.50 10.53
C GLU A 28 11.24 5.96 9.29
N LYS A 29 11.67 4.69 9.32
CA LYS A 29 12.34 4.03 8.18
C LYS A 29 11.40 3.80 6.99
N ASN A 30 10.10 3.60 7.22
CA ASN A 30 9.10 3.35 6.18
C ASN A 30 8.54 4.65 5.55
N LEU A 31 8.68 5.79 6.23
CA LEU A 31 8.15 7.08 5.78
C LEU A 31 8.71 7.55 4.42
N PRO A 32 10.00 7.35 4.07
CA PRO A 32 10.52 7.66 2.74
C PRO A 32 9.78 6.94 1.61
N ALA A 33 9.50 5.64 1.76
CA ALA A 33 8.75 4.87 0.75
C ALA A 33 7.34 5.43 0.56
N LEU A 34 6.66 5.76 1.66
CA LEU A 34 5.33 6.39 1.60
C LEU A 34 5.37 7.74 0.89
N LYS A 35 6.35 8.59 1.19
CA LYS A 35 6.51 9.90 0.54
C LYS A 35 6.79 9.77 -0.95
N ALA A 36 7.64 8.82 -1.34
CA ALA A 36 7.94 8.55 -2.74
C ALA A 36 6.71 8.04 -3.52
N LEU A 37 5.93 7.12 -2.94
CA LEU A 37 4.66 6.66 -3.52
C LEU A 37 3.63 7.79 -3.63
N TYR A 38 3.52 8.63 -2.60
CA TYR A 38 2.63 9.79 -2.62
C TYR A 38 3.00 10.74 -3.75
N LYS A 39 4.29 11.04 -3.91
CA LYS A 39 4.79 11.87 -5.00
C LYS A 39 4.50 11.24 -6.36
N TYR A 40 4.72 9.93 -6.51
CA TYR A 40 4.42 9.22 -7.75
C TYR A 40 2.93 9.30 -8.12
N ALA A 41 2.05 9.05 -7.15
CA ALA A 41 0.60 9.12 -7.34
C ALA A 41 0.17 10.51 -7.83
N HIS A 42 0.62 11.56 -7.14
CA HIS A 42 0.16 12.92 -7.38
C HIS A 42 0.85 13.61 -8.57
N ASP A 43 2.18 13.51 -8.66
CA ASP A 43 2.95 14.29 -9.61
C ASP A 43 3.09 13.58 -10.97
N VAL A 44 3.10 12.24 -10.98
CA VAL A 44 3.30 11.43 -12.20
C VAL A 44 1.97 10.89 -12.73
N LYS A 45 1.16 10.30 -11.86
CA LYS A 45 -0.10 9.66 -12.27
C LYS A 45 -1.33 10.55 -12.12
N ASN A 46 -1.18 11.74 -11.53
CA ASN A 46 -2.25 12.70 -11.28
C ASN A 46 -3.49 12.05 -10.62
N THR A 47 -3.24 11.18 -9.63
CA THR A 47 -4.27 10.44 -8.88
C THR A 47 -4.00 10.47 -7.37
N SER A 48 -4.92 9.94 -6.56
CA SER A 48 -4.71 9.78 -5.13
C SER A 48 -3.90 8.52 -4.82
N LEU A 49 -3.24 8.48 -3.66
CA LEU A 49 -2.47 7.31 -3.23
C LEU A 49 -3.36 6.06 -3.06
N GLU A 50 -4.59 6.24 -2.57
CA GLU A 50 -5.57 5.15 -2.43
C GLU A 50 -5.98 4.58 -3.79
N SER A 51 -6.18 5.47 -4.78
CA SER A 51 -6.52 5.08 -6.15
C SER A 51 -5.36 4.36 -6.83
N LEU A 52 -4.13 4.86 -6.66
CA LEU A 52 -2.92 4.19 -7.16
C LEU A 52 -2.79 2.77 -6.60
N ALA A 53 -3.03 2.59 -5.30
CA ALA A 53 -2.95 1.27 -4.66
C ALA A 53 -4.00 0.29 -5.21
N LEU A 54 -5.24 0.73 -5.42
CA LEU A 54 -6.29 -0.11 -6.00
C LEU A 54 -6.03 -0.41 -7.48
N SER A 55 -5.58 0.58 -8.25
CA SER A 55 -5.16 0.40 -9.65
C SER A 55 -4.02 -0.59 -9.79
N TRP A 56 -3.07 -0.61 -8.86
CA TRP A 56 -1.99 -1.60 -8.84
C TRP A 56 -2.54 -3.03 -8.65
N ILE A 57 -3.50 -3.23 -7.74
CA ILE A 57 -4.17 -4.53 -7.55
C ILE A 57 -4.93 -4.95 -8.82
N LEU A 58 -5.62 -4.02 -9.48
CA LEU A 58 -6.37 -4.30 -10.69
C LEU A 58 -5.46 -4.61 -11.87
N LYS A 59 -4.29 -3.97 -11.96
CA LYS A 59 -3.29 -4.24 -13.00
C LYS A 59 -2.73 -5.66 -12.90
N ILE A 60 -2.47 -6.16 -11.69
CA ILE A 60 -1.98 -7.54 -11.51
C ILE A 60 -3.08 -8.61 -11.66
N SER A 61 -4.34 -8.22 -11.47
CA SER A 61 -5.52 -9.10 -11.52
C SER A 61 -5.71 -9.75 -12.89
N GLY A 62 -5.71 -11.08 -12.95
CA GLY A 62 -5.86 -11.79 -14.23
C GLY A 62 -4.63 -11.76 -15.13
N SER A 63 -3.47 -11.28 -14.64
CA SER A 63 -2.23 -11.26 -15.42
C SER A 63 -1.71 -12.68 -15.68
N LYS A 64 -1.08 -12.87 -16.85
CA LYS A 64 -0.58 -14.20 -17.27
C LYS A 64 0.54 -14.71 -16.38
N ASN A 65 1.41 -13.82 -15.93
CA ASN A 65 2.46 -14.11 -14.98
C ASN A 65 2.71 -12.86 -14.13
N PHE A 66 2.81 -13.03 -12.83
CA PHE A 66 3.26 -11.98 -11.93
C PHE A 66 4.17 -12.58 -10.85
N ARG A 67 5.44 -12.18 -10.85
CA ARG A 67 6.43 -12.61 -9.85
C ARG A 67 6.50 -14.13 -9.66
N GLY A 68 6.47 -14.87 -10.77
CA GLY A 68 6.54 -16.34 -10.75
C GLY A 68 5.21 -17.04 -10.47
N ILE A 69 4.11 -16.30 -10.31
CA ILE A 69 2.76 -16.85 -10.26
C ILE A 69 2.19 -16.83 -11.67
N ASP A 70 2.05 -18.00 -12.28
CA ASP A 70 1.35 -18.15 -13.55
C ASP A 70 -0.16 -18.05 -13.35
N GLN A 71 -0.84 -17.42 -14.32
CA GLN A 71 -2.29 -17.21 -14.36
C GLN A 71 -2.85 -16.66 -13.03
N VAL A 72 -2.48 -15.43 -12.71
CA VAL A 72 -2.94 -14.75 -11.50
C VAL A 72 -4.47 -14.72 -11.48
N THR A 73 -5.06 -15.25 -10.41
CA THR A 73 -6.51 -15.24 -10.20
C THR A 73 -7.08 -13.83 -10.32
N ARG A 74 -8.30 -13.71 -10.85
CA ARG A 74 -8.98 -12.42 -10.89
C ARG A 74 -9.25 -11.92 -9.47
N ILE A 75 -8.68 -10.78 -9.15
CA ILE A 75 -8.80 -10.08 -7.87
C ILE A 75 -9.94 -9.05 -7.97
N LEU A 76 -10.90 -9.14 -7.05
CA LEU A 76 -11.93 -8.12 -6.83
C LEU A 76 -11.61 -7.36 -5.53
N PRO A 77 -11.06 -6.13 -5.60
CA PRO A 77 -10.77 -5.36 -4.39
C PRO A 77 -12.06 -4.93 -3.70
N ILE A 78 -12.13 -5.11 -2.37
CA ILE A 78 -13.25 -4.66 -1.53
C ILE A 78 -12.72 -3.55 -0.60
N PRO A 79 -12.55 -2.32 -1.10
CA PRO A 79 -12.07 -1.22 -0.28
C PRO A 79 -13.14 -0.84 0.74
N SER A 80 -12.75 -0.78 2.02
CA SER A 80 -13.63 -0.28 3.07
C SER A 80 -13.82 1.23 2.97
N GLY A 81 -14.98 1.72 3.40
CA GLY A 81 -15.29 3.13 3.47
C GLY A 81 -16.46 3.37 4.41
N SER A 82 -16.20 3.95 5.59
CA SER A 82 -17.24 4.24 6.59
C SER A 82 -18.16 5.41 6.23
N THR A 83 -17.94 6.06 5.09
CA THR A 83 -18.74 7.19 4.61
C THR A 83 -18.88 7.11 3.09
N LYS A 84 -20.01 7.59 2.56
CA LYS A 84 -20.27 7.66 1.11
C LYS A 84 -19.12 8.32 0.34
N LYS A 85 -18.63 9.47 0.82
CA LYS A 85 -17.51 10.20 0.22
C LYS A 85 -16.24 9.35 0.10
N ARG A 86 -15.93 8.50 1.09
CA ARG A 86 -14.77 7.60 1.04
C ARG A 86 -14.94 6.52 -0.02
N VAL A 87 -16.13 5.94 -0.12
CA VAL A 87 -16.44 4.94 -1.15
C VAL A 87 -16.31 5.56 -2.54
N GLU A 88 -16.90 6.74 -2.75
CA GLU A 88 -16.81 7.48 -4.01
C GLU A 88 -15.35 7.83 -4.36
N SER A 89 -14.56 8.31 -3.39
CA SER A 89 -13.15 8.63 -3.62
C SER A 89 -12.30 7.39 -3.94
N ASN A 90 -12.59 6.24 -3.33
CA ASN A 90 -11.82 5.01 -3.58
C ASN A 90 -12.11 4.42 -4.97
N LEU A 91 -13.35 4.51 -5.45
CA LEU A 91 -13.79 3.85 -6.69
C LEU A 91 -13.83 4.79 -7.89
N GLY A 92 -14.02 6.10 -7.68
CA GLY A 92 -14.24 7.08 -8.76
C GLY A 92 -12.97 7.58 -9.44
N SER A 93 -11.78 7.10 -9.06
CA SER A 93 -10.50 7.62 -9.56
C SER A 93 -9.48 6.54 -9.91
N LEU A 94 -9.97 5.33 -10.18
CA LEU A 94 -9.14 4.23 -10.67
C LEU A 94 -8.57 4.58 -12.05
N ILE A 95 -7.27 4.36 -12.21
CA ILE A 95 -6.51 4.56 -13.44
C ILE A 95 -5.99 3.23 -13.98
N GLU A 96 -5.71 3.18 -15.28
CA GLU A 96 -4.96 2.08 -15.88
C GLU A 96 -3.46 2.30 -15.65
N LEU A 97 -2.76 1.22 -15.31
CA LEU A 97 -1.30 1.22 -15.11
C LEU A 97 -0.62 0.41 -16.22
N THR A 98 0.55 0.88 -16.64
CA THR A 98 1.44 0.18 -17.56
C THR A 98 2.37 -0.76 -16.79
N ASP A 99 3.19 -1.54 -17.50
CA ASP A 99 4.22 -2.36 -16.86
C ASP A 99 5.36 -1.46 -16.33
N ASP A 100 5.69 -0.38 -17.04
CA ASP A 100 6.63 0.64 -16.57
C ASP A 100 6.19 1.29 -15.25
N ASP A 101 4.88 1.45 -15.04
CA ASP A 101 4.35 1.93 -13.75
C ASP A 101 4.63 0.94 -12.62
N LEU A 102 4.52 -0.37 -12.88
CA LEU A 102 4.85 -1.41 -11.90
C LEU A 102 6.35 -1.38 -11.58
N ASP A 103 7.19 -1.24 -12.60
CA ASP A 103 8.64 -1.16 -12.44
C ASP A 103 9.07 0.09 -11.66
N ALA A 104 8.42 1.23 -11.91
CA ALA A 104 8.66 2.46 -11.16
C ALA A 104 8.28 2.31 -9.67
N ILE A 105 7.15 1.66 -9.39
CA ILE A 105 6.71 1.37 -8.01
C ILE A 105 7.69 0.39 -7.33
N ASP A 106 8.13 -0.65 -8.05
CA ASP A 106 9.11 -1.61 -7.52
C ASP A 106 10.46 -0.96 -7.26
N LYS A 107 10.87 0.01 -8.09
CA LYS A 107 12.06 0.82 -7.84
C LYS A 107 11.94 1.63 -6.55
N ILE A 108 10.78 2.22 -6.27
CA ILE A 108 10.54 2.96 -5.00
C ILE A 108 10.79 2.05 -3.80
N PHE A 109 10.30 0.81 -3.82
CA PHE A 109 10.50 -0.14 -2.73
C PHE A 109 11.93 -0.70 -2.66
N LYS A 110 12.66 -0.75 -3.77
CA LYS A 110 14.10 -1.10 -3.78
C LYS A 110 14.94 0.01 -3.15
N ASP A 111 14.66 1.27 -3.51
CA ASP A 111 15.38 2.44 -3.00
C ASP A 111 15.00 2.76 -1.54
N HIS A 112 13.79 2.40 -1.13
CA HIS A 112 13.25 2.60 0.21
C HIS A 112 12.63 1.30 0.76
N PRO A 113 13.47 0.34 1.21
CA PRO A 113 12.99 -0.95 1.69
C PRO A 113 12.13 -0.78 2.96
N ILE A 114 11.03 -1.52 3.01
CA ILE A 114 10.12 -1.52 4.16
C ILE A 114 10.69 -2.39 5.28
N THR A 115 10.69 -1.88 6.51
CA THR A 115 11.11 -2.61 7.71
C THR A 115 9.92 -2.94 8.61
N GLY A 116 10.05 -4.04 9.37
CA GLY A 116 9.02 -4.58 10.25
C GLY A 116 8.22 -5.73 9.61
N LEU A 117 7.83 -6.68 10.45
CA LEU A 117 7.05 -7.87 10.06
C LEU A 117 5.63 -7.48 9.63
N ARG A 118 4.87 -8.44 9.06
CA ARG A 118 3.49 -8.17 8.64
C ARG A 118 2.59 -7.80 9.83
N TYR A 119 2.74 -8.53 10.93
CA TYR A 119 2.03 -8.29 12.18
C TYR A 119 3.03 -7.99 13.30
N ASN A 120 3.61 -9.04 13.88
CA ASN A 120 4.65 -8.98 14.90
C ASN A 120 5.39 -10.32 14.93
N LYS A 121 6.42 -10.41 15.77
CA LYS A 121 7.24 -11.61 15.91
C LYS A 121 6.44 -12.86 16.28
N ASP A 122 5.42 -12.72 17.12
CA ASP A 122 4.64 -13.85 17.64
C ASP A 122 3.73 -14.48 16.56
N LEU A 123 3.24 -13.66 15.63
CA LEU A 123 2.34 -14.07 14.55
C LEU A 123 3.05 -14.41 13.24
N GLU A 124 4.36 -14.20 13.14
CA GLU A 124 5.11 -14.42 11.89
C GLU A 124 5.02 -15.88 11.41
N GLY A 125 5.04 -16.84 12.35
CA GLY A 125 4.96 -18.26 12.05
C GLY A 125 3.61 -18.74 11.48
N THR A 126 2.58 -17.89 11.46
CA THR A 126 1.23 -18.26 10.98
C THR A 126 0.93 -17.79 9.56
N LEU A 127 1.85 -17.07 8.90
CA LEU A 127 1.56 -16.38 7.63
C LEU A 127 1.50 -17.28 6.40
N PHE A 128 2.14 -18.45 6.44
CA PHE A 128 2.33 -19.32 5.28
C PHE A 128 2.01 -20.78 5.59
N GLN A 129 1.06 -20.99 6.50
CA GLN A 129 0.54 -22.31 6.86
C GLN A 129 -0.39 -22.87 5.80
#